data_AF-A0A8I1LTI0-F1
#
_entry.id   AF-A0A8I1LTI0-F1
#
_cell.length_a   1.000
_cell.length_b   1.000
_cell.length_c   1.000
_cell.angle_alpha   90.00
_cell.angle_beta   90.00
_cell.angle_gamma   90.00
#
_symmetry.space_group_name_H-M   'P 1'
#
loop_
_entity.id
_entity.type
_entity.pdbx_description
1 polymer ?
#
loop_
_entity_poly.entity_id
_entity_poly.type
_entity_poly.pdbx_seq_one_letter_code
_entity_poly.pdbx_strand_id
1 'polypeptide(L)'
;GHERSLIHLEGHGRENILPDTDISRTVGWFTRPYPVWLDIGRDHALSGCIKQVKESLRHIPNQGMGYGIWRYLSESGQAMAQQADALHLGQHQAFAEPQVSFNYLGQLDQDLQNSDIRMSPYSMGSVVSDRTKMKYALDVSGIVTNGILELDIRYNSKAFRKDTVQMLANLLKSNLLEIIEHCVTRDRIELTPSDVLFKGLTLEQLDTIKEQTKTVGELENVYPLTPMQKGMLFHSLMNAETGVYFEQATFDLEGHLEPSLFEESLNLLVSRHAILRTNFYSGWHGQPLQIV
;
A
#
# COMPACT_ATOMS: atom_id res chain seq x y z
N GLY A 1 -9.81 -4.58 -22.76
CA GLY A 1 -9.26 -3.66 -21.76
C GLY A 1 -7.74 -3.77 -21.79
N HIS A 2 -7.04 -2.81 -21.19
CA HIS A 2 -5.59 -2.93 -20.97
C HIS A 2 -5.36 -3.51 -19.58
N GLU A 3 -4.51 -4.53 -19.46
CA GLU A 3 -4.10 -5.08 -18.14
C GLU A 3 -3.14 -4.15 -17.40
N ARG A 4 -2.54 -3.21 -18.13
CA ARG A 4 -1.54 -2.29 -17.60
C ARG A 4 -1.82 -0.89 -18.08
N SER A 5 -1.69 0.08 -17.18
CA SER A 5 -1.90 1.49 -17.50
C SER A 5 -0.94 2.35 -16.70
N LEU A 6 -0.33 3.30 -17.39
CA LEU A 6 0.49 4.30 -16.73
C LEU A 6 -0.40 5.48 -16.31
N ILE A 7 -0.43 5.74 -15.01
CA ILE A 7 -1.23 6.80 -14.40
C ILE A 7 -0.30 7.83 -13.77
N HIS A 8 -0.65 9.10 -13.91
CA HIS A 8 -0.01 10.18 -13.18
C HIS A 8 -0.70 10.33 -11.82
N LEU A 9 -0.06 9.87 -10.75
CA LEU A 9 -0.63 9.95 -9.40
C LEU A 9 -0.12 11.20 -8.69
N GLU A 10 -1.05 11.95 -8.10
CA GLU A 10 -0.75 13.10 -7.25
C GLU A 10 -0.96 12.75 -5.77
N GLY A 11 -0.07 13.25 -4.92
CA GLY A 11 -0.22 13.21 -3.47
C GLY A 11 0.14 14.56 -2.82
N HIS A 12 -0.13 14.68 -1.52
CA HIS A 12 0.05 15.93 -0.78
C HIS A 12 1.52 16.41 -0.69
N GLY A 13 2.50 15.51 -0.81
CA GLY A 13 3.94 15.82 -0.85
C GLY A 13 4.52 16.40 0.43
N ARG A 14 3.97 16.00 1.56
CA ARG A 14 4.42 16.37 2.92
C ARG A 14 5.06 15.19 3.65
N GLU A 15 5.82 14.37 2.93
CA GLU A 15 6.54 13.25 3.56
C GLU A 15 7.68 13.75 4.43
N ASN A 16 8.00 13.01 5.47
CA ASN A 16 9.15 13.27 6.31
C ASN A 16 10.44 12.78 5.64
N ILE A 17 10.94 13.55 4.67
CA ILE A 17 12.20 13.27 3.93
C ILE A 17 13.40 14.07 4.43
N LEU A 18 13.15 15.16 5.16
CA LEU A 18 14.20 16.01 5.71
C LEU A 18 14.17 15.89 7.23
N PRO A 19 15.29 15.54 7.89
CA PRO A 19 15.36 15.56 9.33
C PRO A 19 15.02 16.95 9.86
N ASP A 20 14.35 17.01 11.01
CA ASP A 20 14.05 18.24 11.76
C ASP A 20 13.22 19.30 11.00
N THR A 21 12.49 18.90 9.95
CA THR A 21 11.64 19.79 9.17
C THR A 21 10.16 19.45 9.35
N ASP A 22 9.42 20.35 10.02
CA ASP A 22 7.96 20.25 10.13
C ASP A 22 7.28 21.21 9.15
N ILE A 23 6.60 20.63 8.16
CA ILE A 23 5.78 21.35 7.17
C ILE A 23 4.29 21.09 7.37
N SER A 24 3.84 20.52 8.48
CA SER A 24 2.43 20.19 8.72
C SER A 24 1.50 21.40 8.63
N ARG A 25 1.98 22.59 9.03
CA ARG A 25 1.23 23.85 9.04
C ARG A 25 1.69 24.88 8.01
N THR A 26 2.53 24.49 7.07
CA THR A 26 3.09 25.41 6.07
C THR A 26 2.18 25.51 4.85
N VAL A 27 1.73 26.73 4.52
CA VAL A 27 0.97 26.99 3.29
C VAL A 27 1.94 27.09 2.11
N GLY A 28 1.65 26.36 1.04
CA GLY A 28 2.48 26.31 -0.16
C GLY A 28 2.01 25.22 -1.12
N TRP A 29 2.60 25.17 -2.30
CA TRP A 29 2.29 24.14 -3.29
C TRP A 29 3.24 22.95 -3.12
N PHE A 30 2.81 21.95 -2.35
CA PHE A 30 3.59 20.75 -2.03
C PHE A 30 3.22 19.52 -2.88
N THR A 31 2.24 19.62 -3.78
CA THR A 31 1.75 18.50 -4.58
C THR A 31 2.89 17.76 -5.28
N ARG A 32 2.92 16.45 -5.12
CA ARG A 32 3.94 15.58 -5.72
C ARG A 32 3.36 14.73 -6.86
N PRO A 33 3.67 15.05 -8.11
CA PRO A 33 3.32 14.23 -9.25
C PRO A 33 4.34 13.10 -9.49
N TYR A 34 3.89 11.86 -9.71
CA TYR A 34 4.75 10.77 -10.16
C TYR A 34 4.00 9.72 -11.00
N PRO A 35 4.66 9.10 -11.99
CA PRO A 35 4.06 8.03 -12.79
C PRO A 35 3.97 6.74 -11.97
N VAL A 36 2.81 6.09 -12.02
CA VAL A 36 2.55 4.78 -11.46
C VAL A 36 2.18 3.83 -12.59
N TRP A 37 2.90 2.72 -12.67
CA TRP A 37 2.53 1.61 -13.53
C TRP A 37 1.52 0.74 -12.80
N LEU A 38 0.23 0.94 -13.07
CA LEU A 38 -0.82 0.06 -12.55
C LEU A 38 -0.84 -1.21 -13.39
N ASP A 39 -0.59 -2.33 -12.73
CA ASP A 39 -0.73 -3.67 -13.28
C ASP A 39 -1.79 -4.40 -12.45
N ILE A 40 -2.92 -4.74 -13.08
CA ILE A 40 -3.99 -5.50 -12.42
C ILE A 40 -3.68 -7.01 -12.42
N GLY A 41 -2.55 -7.43 -12.97
CA GLY A 41 -2.11 -8.81 -13.01
C GLY A 41 -2.94 -9.68 -13.94
N ARG A 42 -2.68 -10.99 -13.88
CA ARG A 42 -3.42 -12.02 -14.62
C ARG A 42 -4.54 -12.66 -13.78
N ASP A 43 -4.50 -12.47 -12.47
CA ASP A 43 -5.57 -12.91 -11.58
C ASP A 43 -6.71 -11.89 -11.63
N HIS A 44 -7.78 -12.27 -12.33
CA HIS A 44 -8.97 -11.44 -12.47
C HIS A 44 -9.90 -11.54 -11.25
N ALA A 45 -9.55 -12.30 -10.21
CA ALA A 45 -10.26 -12.23 -8.95
C ALA A 45 -10.01 -10.86 -8.29
N LEU A 46 -11.09 -10.24 -7.80
CA LEU A 46 -11.04 -8.90 -7.23
C LEU A 46 -10.06 -8.77 -6.04
N SER A 47 -9.99 -9.80 -5.19
CA SER A 47 -9.01 -9.85 -4.09
C SER A 47 -7.57 -9.84 -4.60
N GLY A 48 -7.26 -10.61 -5.65
CA GLY A 48 -5.95 -10.63 -6.30
C GLY A 48 -5.57 -9.26 -6.86
N CYS A 49 -6.48 -8.61 -7.59
CA CYS A 49 -6.31 -7.25 -8.11
C CYS A 49 -6.04 -6.22 -7.00
N ILE A 50 -6.82 -6.24 -5.92
CA ILE A 50 -6.65 -5.31 -4.79
C ILE A 50 -5.27 -5.50 -4.14
N LYS A 51 -4.88 -6.76 -3.86
CA LYS A 51 -3.58 -7.08 -3.28
C LYS A 51 -2.43 -6.67 -4.19
N GLN A 52 -2.56 -6.91 -5.49
CA GLN A 52 -1.55 -6.52 -6.49
C GLN A 52 -1.37 -5.00 -6.53
N VAL A 53 -2.45 -4.23 -6.63
CA VAL A 53 -2.39 -2.76 -6.67
C VAL A 53 -1.84 -2.20 -5.35
N LYS A 54 -2.26 -2.76 -4.20
CA LYS A 54 -1.71 -2.40 -2.88
C LYS A 54 -0.20 -2.58 -2.87
N GLU A 55 0.30 -3.75 -3.26
CA GLU A 55 1.74 -4.02 -3.26
C GLU A 55 2.47 -3.15 -4.28
N SER A 56 1.94 -2.97 -5.49
CA SER A 56 2.54 -2.07 -6.49
C SER A 56 2.72 -0.65 -5.96
N LEU A 57 1.75 -0.12 -5.20
CA LEU A 57 1.86 1.21 -4.59
C LEU A 57 2.82 1.22 -3.38
N ARG A 58 2.83 0.17 -2.55
CA ARG A 58 3.71 0.06 -1.37
C ARG A 58 5.19 -0.14 -1.72
N HIS A 59 5.49 -0.70 -2.88
CA HIS A 59 6.86 -0.82 -3.40
C HIS A 59 7.46 0.54 -3.79
N ILE A 60 6.66 1.59 -3.91
CA ILE A 60 7.13 2.92 -4.29
C ILE A 60 7.71 3.62 -3.03
N PRO A 61 9.03 3.90 -2.99
CA PRO A 61 9.66 4.51 -1.83
C PRO A 61 9.16 5.95 -1.62
N ASN A 62 8.98 6.32 -0.35
CA ASN A 62 8.57 7.67 0.06
C ASN A 62 7.38 8.21 -0.75
N GLN A 63 6.45 7.32 -1.10
CA GLN A 63 5.26 7.63 -1.91
C GLN A 63 5.60 8.43 -3.19
N GLY A 64 6.71 8.11 -3.85
CA GLY A 64 7.06 8.68 -5.17
C GLY A 64 7.76 10.04 -5.13
N MET A 65 8.06 10.60 -3.94
CA MET A 65 8.68 11.93 -3.80
C MET A 65 10.03 12.06 -4.52
N GLY A 66 10.82 10.98 -4.55
CA GLY A 66 12.11 10.95 -5.23
C GLY A 66 12.02 11.16 -6.74
N TYR A 67 10.88 10.87 -7.39
CA TYR A 67 10.74 11.01 -8.84
C TYR A 67 10.88 12.46 -9.29
N GLY A 68 10.13 13.38 -8.68
CA GLY A 68 10.17 14.80 -9.02
C GLY A 68 11.52 15.43 -8.69
N ILE A 69 12.09 15.09 -7.53
CA ILE A 69 13.42 15.55 -7.11
C ILE A 69 14.48 15.10 -8.12
N TRP A 70 14.50 13.81 -8.46
CA TRP A 70 15.46 13.30 -9.42
C TRP A 70 15.27 13.92 -10.81
N ARG A 71 14.04 13.92 -11.34
CA ARG A 71 13.74 14.40 -12.69
C ARG A 71 14.06 15.88 -12.88
N TYR A 72 13.72 16.73 -11.90
CA TYR A 72 13.77 18.19 -12.08
C TYR A 72 14.94 18.86 -11.36
N LEU A 73 15.42 18.29 -10.24
CA LEU A 73 16.43 18.93 -9.38
C LEU A 73 17.81 18.27 -9.47
N SER A 74 17.92 17.00 -9.91
CA SER A 74 19.22 16.33 -10.03
C SER A 74 19.90 16.64 -11.37
N GLU A 75 21.23 16.74 -11.36
CA GLU A 75 22.04 16.91 -12.56
C GLU A 75 21.80 15.78 -13.57
N SER A 76 21.66 14.53 -13.09
CA SER A 76 21.40 13.37 -13.95
C SER A 76 20.02 13.44 -14.63
N GLY A 77 18.98 13.87 -13.91
CA GLY A 77 17.65 14.05 -14.49
C GLY A 77 17.61 15.16 -15.54
N GLN A 78 18.32 16.26 -15.28
CA GLN A 78 18.46 17.37 -16.23
C GLN A 78 19.25 16.97 -17.48
N ALA A 79 20.36 16.23 -17.31
CA ALA A 79 21.15 15.71 -18.42
C ALA A 79 20.33 14.75 -19.30
N MET A 80 19.51 13.87 -18.69
CA MET A 80 18.63 12.97 -19.42
C MET A 80 17.55 13.72 -20.22
N ALA A 81 16.98 14.78 -19.65
CA ALA A 81 16.02 15.64 -20.35
C ALA A 81 16.69 16.33 -21.56
N GLN A 82 17.88 16.91 -21.38
CA GLN A 82 18.64 17.56 -22.44
C GLN A 82 19.02 16.60 -23.57
N GLN A 83 19.40 15.36 -23.24
CA GLN A 83 19.75 14.34 -24.24
C GLN A 83 18.55 13.93 -25.10
N ALA A 84 17.36 13.80 -24.51
CA ALA A 84 16.15 13.51 -25.29
C ALA A 84 15.71 14.67 -26.18
N ASP A 85 15.85 15.91 -25.69
CA ASP A 85 15.62 17.11 -26.50
C ASP A 85 16.62 17.20 -27.67
N ALA A 86 17.90 16.90 -27.44
CA ALA A 86 18.96 16.90 -28.45
C ALA A 86 18.78 15.82 -29.54
N LEU A 87 18.15 14.69 -29.21
CA LEU A 87 17.86 13.62 -30.16
C LEU A 87 16.57 13.85 -30.97
N HIS A 88 15.88 14.99 -30.80
CA HIS A 88 14.56 15.28 -31.40
C HIS A 88 13.51 14.20 -31.16
N LEU A 89 13.69 13.39 -30.10
CA LEU A 89 12.77 12.30 -29.75
C LEU A 89 11.50 12.82 -29.06
N GLY A 90 11.44 14.14 -28.80
CA GLY A 90 10.42 14.79 -27.99
C GLY A 90 10.63 14.47 -26.50
N GLN A 91 10.17 15.37 -25.62
CA GLN A 91 10.18 15.14 -24.16
C GLN A 91 9.48 13.81 -23.77
N HIS A 92 8.63 13.29 -24.65
CA HIS A 92 7.90 12.02 -24.56
C HIS A 92 8.77 10.74 -24.58
N GLN A 93 10.04 10.81 -24.97
CA GLN A 93 10.92 9.62 -24.99
C GLN A 93 11.95 9.58 -23.85
N ALA A 94 12.24 10.70 -23.18
CA ALA A 94 13.08 10.68 -21.97
C ALA A 94 12.31 10.12 -20.77
N PHE A 95 11.02 10.40 -20.69
CA PHE A 95 10.19 10.02 -19.55
C PHE A 95 8.86 9.45 -20.02
N ALA A 96 8.39 8.42 -19.33
CA ALA A 96 7.05 7.91 -19.56
C ALA A 96 6.02 8.99 -19.22
N GLU A 97 5.18 9.36 -20.18
CA GLU A 97 4.16 10.41 -20.02
C GLU A 97 2.76 9.80 -19.91
N PRO A 98 2.18 9.75 -18.70
CA PRO A 98 0.85 9.22 -18.51
C PRO A 98 -0.19 10.10 -19.21
N GLN A 99 -1.17 9.48 -19.84
CA GLN A 99 -2.29 10.20 -20.46
C GLN A 99 -3.46 10.46 -19.48
N VAL A 100 -3.41 9.84 -18.31
CA VAL A 100 -4.42 9.95 -17.26
C VAL A 100 -3.76 10.48 -15.99
N SER A 101 -4.34 11.52 -15.38
CA SER A 101 -4.01 11.93 -14.01
C SER A 101 -5.08 11.49 -13.02
N PHE A 102 -4.65 11.16 -11.81
CA PHE A 102 -5.51 10.85 -10.69
C PHE A 102 -5.03 11.62 -9.45
N ASN A 103 -5.94 12.35 -8.80
CA ASN A 103 -5.67 13.07 -7.56
C ASN A 103 -6.84 12.89 -6.58
N TYR A 104 -6.55 12.44 -5.36
CA TYR A 104 -7.51 12.39 -4.28
C TYR A 104 -7.19 13.46 -3.24
N LEU A 105 -8.08 14.45 -3.12
CA LEU A 105 -7.93 15.64 -2.29
C LEU A 105 -8.23 15.39 -0.81
N GLY A 106 -8.76 14.21 -0.47
CA GLY A 106 -9.16 13.88 0.89
C GLY A 106 -10.59 14.28 1.22
N GLN A 107 -10.85 14.50 2.50
CA GLN A 107 -12.16 14.85 3.03
C GLN A 107 -12.13 16.27 3.59
N LEU A 108 -13.03 17.12 3.09
CA LEU A 108 -13.08 18.53 3.45
C LEU A 108 -13.96 18.80 4.68
N ASP A 109 -14.89 17.89 4.98
CA ASP A 109 -15.89 18.07 6.03
C ASP A 109 -15.31 18.19 7.43
N GLN A 110 -14.23 17.44 7.71
CA GLN A 110 -13.65 17.37 9.05
C GLN A 110 -13.16 18.74 9.54
N ASP A 111 -12.64 19.55 8.62
CA ASP A 111 -12.11 20.88 8.94
C ASP A 111 -13.23 21.93 9.17
N LEU A 112 -14.44 21.68 8.65
CA LEU A 112 -15.57 22.61 8.70
C LEU A 112 -16.57 22.32 9.82
N GLN A 113 -16.59 21.10 10.38
CA GLN A 113 -17.59 20.66 11.36
C GLN A 113 -17.65 21.51 12.64
N ASN A 114 -16.58 22.21 13.01
CA ASN A 114 -16.49 23.05 14.21
C ASN A 114 -16.38 24.56 13.88
N SER A 115 -16.85 24.99 12.70
CA SER A 115 -16.72 26.37 12.23
C SER A 115 -18.08 27.03 11.98
N ASP A 116 -18.19 28.34 12.25
CA ASP A 116 -19.37 29.16 11.89
C ASP A 116 -19.49 29.43 10.37
N ILE A 117 -18.48 29.00 9.60
CA ILE A 117 -18.41 29.14 8.14
C ILE A 117 -18.91 27.84 7.49
N ARG A 118 -19.68 28.01 6.41
CA ARG A 118 -20.16 26.90 5.57
C ARG A 118 -19.74 27.09 4.12
N MET A 119 -19.67 26.00 3.38
CA MET A 119 -19.50 26.07 1.94
C MET A 119 -20.69 26.75 1.27
N SER A 120 -20.37 27.66 0.34
CA SER A 120 -21.37 28.32 -0.49
C SER A 120 -21.90 27.33 -1.53
N PRO A 121 -23.23 27.28 -1.77
CA PRO A 121 -23.79 26.48 -2.86
C PRO A 121 -23.53 27.09 -4.25
N TYR A 122 -22.99 28.31 -4.31
CA TYR A 122 -22.72 28.99 -5.57
C TYR A 122 -21.38 28.53 -6.17
N SER A 123 -21.39 28.27 -7.47
CA SER A 123 -20.19 27.89 -8.23
C SER A 123 -19.15 29.01 -8.20
N MET A 124 -17.88 28.62 -8.05
CA MET A 124 -16.73 29.52 -8.21
C MET A 124 -16.43 29.85 -9.69
N GLY A 125 -17.16 29.26 -10.64
CA GLY A 125 -16.88 29.39 -12.07
C GLY A 125 -15.60 28.67 -12.47
N SER A 126 -15.06 29.03 -13.64
CA SER A 126 -13.82 28.42 -14.13
C SER A 126 -12.60 29.00 -13.43
N VAL A 127 -11.80 28.13 -12.81
CA VAL A 127 -10.51 28.48 -12.19
C VAL A 127 -9.32 28.43 -13.17
N VAL A 128 -9.57 28.04 -14.41
CA VAL A 128 -8.57 27.96 -15.48
C VAL A 128 -9.07 28.61 -16.76
N SER A 129 -8.15 29.13 -17.58
CA SER A 129 -8.49 29.68 -18.90
C SER A 129 -8.94 28.60 -19.87
N ASP A 130 -9.95 28.89 -20.69
CA ASP A 130 -10.42 28.01 -21.79
C ASP A 130 -9.36 27.78 -22.87
N ARG A 131 -8.28 28.57 -22.86
CA ARG A 131 -7.14 28.44 -23.77
C ARG A 131 -6.01 27.59 -23.20
N THR A 132 -6.10 27.20 -21.93
CA THR A 132 -5.09 26.35 -21.29
C THR A 132 -5.06 24.99 -21.99
N LYS A 133 -3.87 24.58 -22.44
CA LYS A 133 -3.69 23.25 -23.02
C LYS A 133 -3.83 22.21 -21.91
N MET A 134 -4.69 21.21 -22.14
CA MET A 134 -4.79 20.07 -21.22
C MET A 134 -3.52 19.22 -21.33
N LYS A 135 -2.85 19.02 -20.19
CA LYS A 135 -1.64 18.19 -20.10
C LYS A 135 -1.97 16.70 -20.24
N TYR A 136 -3.08 16.27 -19.64
CA TYR A 136 -3.56 14.89 -19.65
C TYR A 136 -4.79 14.77 -20.55
N ALA A 137 -4.97 13.60 -21.16
CA ALA A 137 -6.16 13.30 -21.97
C ALA A 137 -7.41 13.18 -21.08
N LEU A 138 -7.24 12.57 -19.90
CA LEU A 138 -8.23 12.48 -18.84
C LEU A 138 -7.60 12.92 -17.54
N ASP A 139 -8.28 13.77 -16.80
CA ASP A 139 -7.85 14.22 -15.49
C ASP A 139 -8.94 13.96 -14.46
N VAL A 140 -8.66 13.05 -13.55
CA VAL A 140 -9.60 12.52 -12.57
C VAL A 140 -9.25 13.05 -11.19
N SER A 141 -10.15 13.82 -10.59
CA SER A 141 -10.01 14.31 -9.21
C SER A 141 -11.10 13.75 -8.32
N GLY A 142 -10.77 13.42 -7.08
CA GLY A 142 -11.72 12.93 -6.09
C GLY A 142 -11.67 13.72 -4.79
N ILE A 143 -12.83 13.98 -4.20
CA ILE A 143 -12.96 14.66 -2.89
C ILE A 143 -14.19 14.13 -2.16
N VAL A 144 -14.13 14.09 -0.82
CA VAL A 144 -15.31 13.83 0.01
C VAL A 144 -15.84 15.14 0.57
N THR A 145 -17.10 15.43 0.23
CA THR A 145 -17.85 16.61 0.70
C THR A 145 -19.24 16.17 1.15
N ASN A 146 -19.68 16.64 2.31
CA ASN A 146 -20.91 16.25 3.00
C ASN A 146 -21.08 14.72 3.12
N GLY A 147 -19.98 14.00 3.38
CA GLY A 147 -19.97 12.54 3.48
C GLY A 147 -20.15 11.79 2.15
N ILE A 148 -20.09 12.49 1.01
CA ILE A 148 -20.24 11.90 -0.32
C ILE A 148 -18.91 12.03 -1.07
N LEU A 149 -18.42 10.91 -1.61
CA LEU A 149 -17.29 10.90 -2.55
C LEU A 149 -17.77 11.39 -3.92
N GLU A 150 -17.18 12.49 -4.38
CA GLU A 150 -17.36 13.02 -5.72
C GLU A 150 -16.09 12.75 -6.54
N LEU A 151 -16.28 12.24 -7.76
CA LEU A 151 -15.20 12.04 -8.74
C LEU A 151 -15.50 12.86 -9.99
N ASP A 152 -14.62 13.80 -10.31
CA ASP A 152 -14.70 14.64 -11.50
C ASP A 152 -13.74 14.14 -12.56
N ILE A 153 -14.23 13.96 -13.79
CA ILE A 153 -13.41 13.60 -14.96
C ILE A 153 -13.39 14.76 -15.94
N ARG A 154 -12.26 15.47 -16.00
CA ARG A 154 -12.02 16.53 -16.98
C ARG A 154 -11.40 15.94 -18.24
N TYR A 155 -11.91 16.36 -19.40
CA TYR A 155 -11.44 15.87 -20.70
C TYR A 155 -11.64 16.92 -21.78
N ASN A 156 -10.91 16.76 -22.89
CA ASN A 156 -11.08 17.61 -24.07
C ASN A 156 -12.25 17.09 -24.92
N SER A 157 -13.33 17.88 -25.03
CA SER A 157 -14.52 17.54 -25.81
C SER A 157 -14.30 17.42 -27.32
N LYS A 158 -13.17 17.95 -27.83
CA LYS A 158 -12.75 17.74 -29.22
C LYS A 158 -12.08 16.38 -29.43
N ALA A 159 -11.56 15.78 -28.37
CA ALA A 159 -10.89 14.48 -28.40
C ALA A 159 -11.82 13.33 -28.00
N PHE A 160 -12.72 13.55 -27.04
CA PHE A 160 -13.64 12.52 -26.55
C PHE A 160 -15.10 12.97 -26.65
N ARG A 161 -15.97 12.02 -27.00
CA ARG A 161 -17.42 12.20 -26.91
C ARG A 161 -17.87 12.12 -25.45
N LYS A 162 -18.86 12.93 -25.10
CA LYS A 162 -19.47 12.94 -23.76
C LYS A 162 -19.94 11.55 -23.33
N ASP A 163 -20.62 10.82 -24.22
CA ASP A 163 -21.15 9.49 -23.90
C ASP A 163 -20.04 8.47 -23.58
N THR A 164 -18.89 8.58 -24.23
CA THR A 164 -17.73 7.72 -23.94
C THR A 164 -17.19 7.98 -22.53
N VAL A 165 -17.07 9.24 -22.13
CA VAL A 165 -16.59 9.59 -20.78
C VAL A 165 -17.66 9.28 -19.73
N GLN A 166 -18.94 9.42 -20.05
CA GLN A 166 -20.02 9.02 -19.16
C GLN A 166 -20.03 7.50 -18.92
N MET A 167 -19.77 6.71 -19.97
CA MET A 167 -19.58 5.26 -19.83
C MET A 167 -18.40 4.93 -18.90
N LEU A 168 -17.26 5.62 -19.05
CA LEU A 168 -16.12 5.47 -18.13
C LEU A 168 -16.49 5.82 -16.69
N ALA A 169 -17.19 6.93 -16.45
CA ALA A 169 -17.64 7.33 -15.12
C ALA A 169 -18.56 6.28 -14.48
N ASN A 170 -19.49 5.73 -15.27
CA ASN A 170 -20.40 4.69 -14.80
C ASN A 170 -19.65 3.39 -14.46
N LEU A 171 -18.69 2.99 -15.30
CA LEU A 171 -17.83 1.85 -15.03
C LEU A 171 -16.99 2.07 -13.77
N LEU A 172 -16.37 3.24 -13.61
CA LEU A 172 -15.57 3.57 -12.43
C LEU A 172 -16.43 3.49 -11.15
N LYS A 173 -17.64 4.05 -11.18
CA LYS A 173 -18.60 3.98 -10.07
C LYS A 173 -18.98 2.53 -9.75
N SER A 174 -19.33 1.73 -10.77
CA SER A 174 -19.73 0.33 -10.57
C SER A 174 -18.61 -0.49 -9.96
N ASN A 175 -17.38 -0.39 -10.51
CA ASN A 175 -16.22 -1.10 -9.99
C ASN A 175 -15.86 -0.66 -8.56
N LEU A 176 -15.97 0.63 -8.25
CA LEU A 176 -15.73 1.12 -6.89
C LEU A 176 -16.73 0.53 -5.89
N LEU A 177 -18.02 0.48 -6.24
CA LEU A 177 -19.05 -0.13 -5.40
C LEU A 177 -18.81 -1.63 -5.19
N GLU A 178 -18.40 -2.34 -6.25
CA GLU A 178 -18.03 -3.75 -6.17
C GLU A 178 -16.83 -3.97 -5.23
N ILE A 179 -15.80 -3.12 -5.30
CA ILE A 179 -14.66 -3.14 -4.37
C ILE A 179 -15.11 -2.90 -2.93
N ILE A 180 -16.00 -1.93 -2.71
CA ILE A 180 -16.53 -1.63 -1.37
C ILE A 180 -17.29 -2.83 -0.80
N GLU A 181 -18.21 -3.39 -1.59
CA GLU A 181 -18.99 -4.57 -1.19
C GLU A 181 -18.08 -5.76 -0.89
N HIS A 182 -17.11 -6.01 -1.77
CA HIS A 182 -16.10 -7.04 -1.57
C HIS A 182 -15.32 -6.86 -0.26
N CYS A 183 -14.85 -5.65 0.05
CA CYS A 183 -14.10 -5.41 1.27
C CYS A 183 -14.97 -5.52 2.55
N VAL A 184 -16.22 -5.05 2.50
CA VAL A 184 -17.14 -5.07 3.66
C VAL A 184 -17.62 -6.49 3.99
N THR A 185 -17.73 -7.36 2.98
CA THR A 185 -18.19 -8.75 3.13
C THR A 185 -17.12 -9.72 3.60
N ARG A 186 -15.89 -9.26 3.83
CA ARG A 186 -14.77 -10.09 4.27
C ARG A 186 -14.71 -10.13 5.79
N ASP A 187 -14.92 -11.31 6.36
CA ASP A 187 -14.77 -11.53 7.81
C ASP A 187 -13.32 -11.68 8.27
N ARG A 188 -12.38 -11.84 7.32
CA ARG A 188 -10.98 -12.16 7.60
C ARG A 188 -10.05 -11.19 6.89
N ILE A 189 -8.95 -10.87 7.57
CA ILE A 189 -7.88 -10.04 7.03
C ILE A 189 -7.07 -10.88 6.04
N GLU A 190 -6.91 -10.37 4.82
CA GLU A 190 -6.01 -10.96 3.83
C GLU A 190 -4.65 -10.25 3.86
N LEU A 191 -3.64 -10.92 4.41
CA LEU A 191 -2.27 -10.37 4.47
C LEU A 191 -1.64 -10.25 3.08
N THR A 192 -0.87 -9.18 2.87
CA THR A 192 0.06 -9.01 1.76
C THR A 192 1.51 -8.88 2.27
N PRO A 193 2.54 -9.00 1.41
CA PRO A 193 3.94 -8.90 1.83
C PRO A 193 4.29 -7.63 2.60
N SER A 194 3.61 -6.52 2.31
CA SER A 194 3.81 -5.26 3.02
C SER A 194 3.25 -5.25 4.46
N ASP A 195 2.41 -6.22 4.85
CA ASP A 195 1.83 -6.33 6.19
C ASP A 195 2.72 -7.15 7.15
N VAL A 196 3.64 -7.96 6.63
CA VAL A 196 4.57 -8.76 7.43
C VAL A 196 5.93 -8.09 7.58
N LEU A 197 6.66 -8.47 8.62
CA LEU A 197 7.94 -7.84 8.95
C LEU A 197 9.09 -8.35 8.08
N PHE A 198 9.01 -9.58 7.59
CA PHE A 198 9.98 -10.13 6.66
C PHE A 198 9.87 -9.48 5.28
N LYS A 199 10.95 -8.81 4.86
CA LYS A 199 11.01 -8.06 3.59
C LYS A 199 11.42 -8.95 2.42
N GLY A 200 10.93 -8.61 1.23
CA GLY A 200 11.29 -9.28 -0.01
C GLY A 200 10.42 -10.47 -0.39
N LEU A 201 9.29 -10.68 0.30
CA LEU A 201 8.30 -11.67 -0.11
C LEU A 201 7.49 -11.19 -1.31
N THR A 202 7.22 -12.10 -2.24
CA THR A 202 6.18 -11.89 -3.26
C THR A 202 4.82 -12.34 -2.73
N LEU A 203 3.73 -11.92 -3.39
CA LEU A 203 2.38 -12.41 -3.08
C LEU A 203 2.32 -13.95 -3.15
N GLU A 204 2.86 -14.53 -4.23
CA GLU A 204 2.90 -15.98 -4.43
C GLU A 204 3.66 -16.72 -3.32
N GLN A 205 4.79 -16.16 -2.86
CA GLN A 205 5.57 -16.75 -1.76
C GLN A 205 4.82 -16.67 -0.44
N LEU A 206 4.17 -15.54 -0.15
CA LEU A 206 3.36 -15.41 1.07
C LEU A 206 2.17 -16.39 1.05
N ASP A 207 1.50 -16.54 -0.09
CA ASP A 207 0.37 -17.48 -0.22
C ASP A 207 0.84 -18.94 -0.11
N THR A 208 2.04 -19.26 -0.61
CA THR A 208 2.66 -20.58 -0.41
C THR A 208 2.89 -20.87 1.07
N ILE A 209 3.45 -19.89 1.80
CA ILE A 209 3.67 -20.00 3.26
C ILE A 209 2.33 -20.22 3.97
N LYS A 210 1.31 -19.41 3.67
CA LYS A 210 -0.03 -19.54 4.26
C LYS A 210 -0.63 -20.92 4.05
N GLU A 211 -0.55 -21.48 2.84
CA GLU A 211 -1.15 -22.78 2.56
C GLU A 211 -0.40 -23.91 3.29
N GLN A 212 0.91 -23.80 3.41
CA GLN A 212 1.72 -24.80 4.13
C GLN A 212 1.56 -24.74 5.66
N THR A 213 1.24 -23.56 6.22
CA THR A 213 1.03 -23.40 7.67
C THR A 213 -0.43 -23.52 8.08
N LYS A 214 -1.35 -23.69 7.13
CA LYS A 214 -2.80 -23.72 7.35
C LYS A 214 -3.29 -24.77 8.34
N THR A 215 -2.58 -25.90 8.45
CA THR A 215 -2.90 -26.97 9.40
C THR A 215 -2.49 -26.62 10.83
N VAL A 216 -1.57 -25.67 11.00
CA VAL A 216 -1.08 -25.20 12.31
C VAL A 216 -1.94 -24.04 12.82
N GLY A 217 -2.29 -23.10 11.95
CA GLY A 217 -3.09 -21.94 12.32
C GLY A 217 -3.19 -20.88 11.23
N GLU A 218 -3.81 -19.75 11.57
CA GLU A 218 -3.86 -18.58 10.70
C GLU A 218 -2.55 -17.79 10.80
N LEU A 219 -1.98 -17.42 9.66
CA LEU A 219 -0.75 -16.65 9.60
C LEU A 219 -0.97 -15.23 10.14
N GLU A 220 -0.23 -14.85 11.18
CA GLU A 220 -0.24 -13.50 11.75
C GLU A 220 0.95 -12.69 11.22
N ASN A 221 2.16 -13.25 11.22
CA ASN A 221 3.36 -12.53 10.79
C ASN A 221 4.51 -13.46 10.40
N VAL A 222 5.48 -12.92 9.66
CA VAL A 222 6.70 -13.61 9.22
C VAL A 222 7.90 -12.76 9.60
N TYR A 223 8.91 -13.36 10.22
CA TYR A 223 10.14 -12.69 10.66
C TYR A 223 11.39 -13.41 10.17
N PRO A 224 12.50 -12.67 9.94
CA PRO A 224 13.81 -13.29 9.82
C PRO A 224 14.24 -13.87 11.18
N LEU A 225 15.01 -14.96 11.19
CA LEU A 225 15.68 -15.42 12.42
C LEU A 225 16.83 -14.48 12.77
N THR A 226 16.98 -14.20 14.07
CA THR A 226 18.20 -13.58 14.61
C THR A 226 19.41 -14.54 14.46
N PRO A 227 20.64 -14.02 14.45
CA PRO A 227 21.84 -14.87 14.39
C PRO A 227 21.86 -15.97 15.47
N MET A 228 21.43 -15.66 16.69
CA MET A 228 21.35 -16.62 17.79
C MET A 228 20.32 -17.72 17.51
N GLN A 229 19.10 -17.35 17.07
CA GLN A 229 18.06 -18.32 16.74
C GLN A 229 18.48 -19.26 15.60
N LYS A 230 19.23 -18.76 14.61
CA LYS A 230 19.80 -19.61 13.54
C LYS A 230 20.75 -20.65 14.12
N GLY A 231 21.62 -20.27 15.04
CA GLY A 231 22.54 -21.18 15.73
C GLY A 231 21.79 -22.22 16.56
N MET A 232 20.81 -21.78 17.36
CA MET A 232 19.98 -22.69 18.17
C MET A 232 19.22 -23.70 17.30
N LEU A 233 18.58 -23.25 16.22
CA LEU A 233 17.86 -24.12 15.29
C LEU A 233 18.82 -25.11 14.61
N PHE A 234 20.00 -24.66 14.20
CA PHE A 234 21.01 -25.54 13.61
C PHE A 234 21.45 -26.65 14.58
N HIS A 235 21.75 -26.31 15.84
CA HIS A 235 22.14 -27.30 16.85
C HIS A 235 21.02 -28.28 17.17
N SER A 236 19.77 -27.79 17.25
CA SER A 236 18.58 -28.63 17.46
C SER A 236 18.37 -29.62 16.32
N LEU A 237 18.55 -29.20 15.05
CA LEU A 237 18.41 -30.07 13.88
C LEU A 237 19.53 -31.10 13.73
N MET A 238 20.77 -30.77 14.16
CA MET A 238 21.91 -31.68 14.06
C MET A 238 21.99 -32.68 15.21
N ASN A 239 21.57 -32.29 16.42
CA ASN A 239 21.76 -33.09 17.63
C ASN A 239 20.50 -33.10 18.51
N ALA A 240 19.37 -33.54 17.96
CA ALA A 240 18.07 -33.52 18.64
C ALA A 240 18.05 -34.21 20.02
N GLU A 241 18.92 -35.19 20.24
CA GLU A 241 19.00 -35.94 21.50
C GLU A 241 19.76 -35.22 22.63
N THR A 242 20.51 -34.15 22.31
CA THR A 242 21.43 -33.53 23.28
C THR A 242 20.76 -32.54 24.24
N GLY A 243 19.52 -32.11 23.97
CA GLY A 243 18.80 -31.15 24.80
C GLY A 243 19.49 -29.78 24.92
N VAL A 244 20.44 -29.46 24.02
CA VAL A 244 21.15 -28.17 24.05
C VAL A 244 20.13 -27.04 23.82
N TYR A 245 20.17 -26.03 24.69
CA TYR A 245 19.18 -24.94 24.79
C TYR A 245 17.81 -25.31 25.37
N PHE A 246 17.63 -26.53 25.91
CA PHE A 246 16.46 -26.88 26.69
C PHE A 246 16.70 -26.58 28.18
N GLU A 247 15.90 -25.68 28.73
CA GLU A 247 15.93 -25.32 30.15
C GLU A 247 14.63 -25.75 30.81
N GLN A 248 14.72 -26.44 31.96
CA GLN A 248 13.56 -26.84 32.75
C GLN A 248 13.63 -26.17 34.12
N ALA A 249 12.57 -25.44 34.48
CA ALA A 249 12.37 -24.89 35.81
C ALA A 249 11.18 -25.59 36.49
N THR A 250 11.35 -25.95 37.76
CA THR A 250 10.30 -26.54 38.60
C THR A 250 10.01 -25.62 39.77
N PHE A 251 8.72 -25.47 40.10
CA PHE A 251 8.25 -24.62 41.20
C PHE A 251 7.26 -25.41 42.06
N ASP A 252 7.39 -25.27 43.38
CA ASP A 252 6.41 -25.79 44.32
C ASP A 252 5.33 -24.72 44.56
N LEU A 253 4.06 -25.12 44.43
CA LEU A 253 2.91 -24.25 44.69
C LEU A 253 2.25 -24.65 46.01
N GLU A 254 2.22 -23.74 46.97
CA GLU A 254 1.48 -23.91 48.23
C GLU A 254 0.06 -23.35 48.10
N GLY A 255 -0.95 -24.20 48.28
CA GLY A 255 -2.36 -23.80 48.25
C GLY A 255 -3.24 -24.68 47.37
N HIS A 256 -4.42 -24.16 47.00
CA HIS A 256 -5.34 -24.84 46.09
C HIS A 256 -5.10 -24.38 44.64
N LEU A 257 -4.89 -25.34 43.75
CA LEU A 257 -4.78 -25.10 42.31
C LEU A 257 -6.12 -25.42 41.65
N GLU A 258 -6.68 -24.46 40.94
CA GLU A 258 -7.85 -24.63 40.08
C GLU A 258 -7.38 -24.87 38.63
N PRO A 259 -7.37 -26.11 38.12
CA PRO A 259 -6.73 -26.42 36.83
C PRO A 259 -7.34 -25.68 35.65
N SER A 260 -8.67 -25.46 35.66
CA SER A 260 -9.37 -24.73 34.60
C SER A 260 -8.96 -23.26 34.52
N LEU A 261 -8.79 -22.59 35.67
CA LEU A 261 -8.34 -21.20 35.73
C LEU A 261 -6.87 -21.09 35.31
N PHE A 262 -6.05 -22.08 35.67
CA PHE A 262 -4.66 -22.13 35.23
C PHE A 262 -4.57 -22.27 33.70
N GLU A 263 -5.32 -23.21 33.11
CA GLU A 263 -5.40 -23.39 31.65
C GLU A 263 -5.88 -22.12 30.94
N GLU A 264 -6.95 -21.48 31.43
CA GLU A 264 -7.46 -20.23 30.88
C GLU A 264 -6.41 -19.11 30.95
N SER A 265 -5.69 -19.00 32.08
CA SER A 265 -4.62 -18.01 32.23
C SER A 265 -3.46 -18.25 31.26
N LEU A 266 -3.11 -19.51 31.02
CA LEU A 266 -2.06 -19.88 30.06
C LEU A 266 -2.50 -19.59 28.63
N ASN A 267 -3.74 -19.90 28.27
CA ASN A 267 -4.31 -19.61 26.97
C ASN A 267 -4.37 -18.09 26.70
N LEU A 268 -4.70 -17.29 27.71
CA LEU A 268 -4.64 -15.82 27.62
C LEU A 268 -3.22 -15.32 27.40
N LEU A 269 -2.23 -15.91 28.09
CA LEU A 269 -0.82 -15.56 27.95
C LEU A 269 -0.31 -15.95 26.55
N VAL A 270 -0.62 -17.16 26.08
CA VAL A 270 -0.32 -17.62 24.73
C VAL A 270 -0.98 -16.73 23.70
N SER A 271 -2.23 -16.30 23.88
CA SER A 271 -2.95 -15.41 22.97
C SER A 271 -2.41 -13.98 22.96
N ARG A 272 -1.90 -13.50 24.09
CA ARG A 272 -1.31 -12.15 24.21
C ARG A 272 0.11 -12.07 23.63
N HIS A 273 0.89 -13.13 23.73
CA HIS A 273 2.33 -13.11 23.42
C HIS A 273 2.67 -13.94 22.18
N ALA A 274 2.90 -13.27 21.05
CA ALA A 274 3.23 -13.89 19.76
C ALA A 274 4.42 -14.87 19.81
N ILE A 275 5.40 -14.62 20.69
CA ILE A 275 6.56 -15.51 20.85
C ILE A 275 6.18 -16.94 21.25
N LEU A 276 5.06 -17.12 21.98
CA LEU A 276 4.57 -18.43 22.40
C LEU A 276 3.78 -19.16 21.31
N ARG A 277 3.43 -18.45 20.23
CA ARG A 277 2.80 -19.00 19.03
C ARG A 277 3.79 -19.08 17.85
N THR A 278 5.05 -18.69 18.06
CA THR A 278 6.05 -18.67 17.01
C THR A 278 6.51 -20.08 16.66
N ASN A 279 6.43 -20.40 15.38
CA ASN A 279 6.91 -21.61 14.75
C ASN A 279 8.13 -21.32 13.88
N PHE A 280 8.97 -22.33 13.66
CA PHE A 280 10.11 -22.23 12.74
C PHE A 280 9.80 -23.00 11.45
N TYR A 281 9.75 -22.28 10.34
CA TYR A 281 9.44 -22.82 9.04
C TYR A 281 10.71 -22.89 8.18
N SER A 282 11.06 -24.11 7.78
CA SER A 282 12.16 -24.39 6.85
C SER A 282 11.60 -24.67 5.46
N GLY A 283 11.74 -23.74 4.53
CA GLY A 283 11.24 -23.91 3.16
C GLY A 283 11.37 -22.70 2.23
N TRP A 284 11.68 -21.51 2.75
CA TRP A 284 11.87 -20.32 1.93
C TRP A 284 13.32 -20.20 1.46
N HIS A 285 13.60 -20.52 0.19
CA HIS A 285 14.94 -20.47 -0.42
C HIS A 285 16.06 -21.14 0.41
N GLY A 286 15.71 -22.20 1.15
CA GLY A 286 16.65 -22.88 2.05
C GLY A 286 17.04 -22.09 3.31
N GLN A 287 16.40 -20.95 3.59
CA GLN A 287 16.53 -20.22 4.84
C GLN A 287 15.34 -20.46 5.76
N PRO A 288 15.58 -20.68 7.07
CA PRO A 288 14.50 -20.75 8.04
C PRO A 288 13.86 -19.37 8.24
N LEU A 289 12.56 -19.36 8.52
CA LEU A 289 11.77 -18.21 8.90
C LEU A 289 11.07 -18.46 10.23
N GLN A 290 10.81 -17.39 10.97
CA GLN A 290 9.89 -17.40 12.11
C GLN A 290 8.50 -17.05 11.59
N ILE A 291 7.52 -17.85 11.96
CA ILE A 291 6.13 -17.66 11.59
C ILE A 291 5.29 -17.60 12.86
N VAL A 292 4.46 -16.58 13.00
CA VAL A 292 3.43 -16.49 14.05
C VAL A 292 2.11 -16.87 13.43
#